data_AF-A0A7J3W9C7-F1
#
_entry.id   AF-A0A7J3W9C7-F1
#
_cell.length_a   1.000
_cell.length_b   1.000
_cell.length_c   1.000
_cell.angle_alpha   90.00
_cell.angle_beta   90.00
_cell.angle_gamma   90.00
#
_symmetry.space_group_name_H-M   'P 1'
#
loop_
_entity.id
_entity.type
_entity.pdbx_description
1 polymer ?
#
loop_
_entity_poly.entity_id
_entity_poly.type
_entity_poly.pdbx_seq_one_letter_code
_entity_poly.pdbx_strand_id
1 'polypeptide(L)' 'MIFQLLTKEQLDTLHASALQILENVGVKVTTKEALKVFSSAGSYVDEKSKIVKI' A
#
# COMPACT_ATOMS: atom_id res chain seq x y z
N MET A 1 -31.05 -4.08 -11.94
CA MET A 1 -29.81 -3.65 -12.63
C MET A 1 -28.85 -3.12 -11.57
N ILE A 2 -27.64 -3.66 -11.48
CA ILE A 2 -26.59 -3.11 -10.59
C ILE A 2 -25.84 -2.07 -11.42
N PHE A 3 -25.86 -0.82 -10.99
CA PHE A 3 -25.06 0.23 -11.60
C PHE A 3 -23.59 0.06 -11.19
N GLN A 4 -22.69 -0.04 -12.16
CA GLN A 4 -21.24 -0.03 -11.95
C GLN A 4 -20.65 1.21 -12.61
N LEU A 5 -20.00 2.05 -11.80
CA LEU A 5 -19.37 3.29 -12.26
C LEU A 5 -18.09 3.02 -13.06
N LEU A 6 -17.36 1.96 -12.71
CA LEU A 6 -16.10 1.57 -13.34
C LEU A 6 -16.26 0.21 -14.01
N THR A 7 -15.63 0.06 -15.18
CA THR A 7 -15.47 -1.24 -15.82
C THR A 7 -14.48 -2.10 -15.04
N LYS A 8 -14.49 -3.41 -15.31
CA LYS A 8 -13.53 -4.35 -14.71
C LYS A 8 -12.08 -3.94 -15.01
N GLU A 9 -11.79 -3.56 -16.25
CA GLU A 9 -10.45 -3.11 -16.65
C GLU A 9 -10.00 -1.82 -15.93
N GLN A 10 -10.92 -0.88 -15.72
CA GLN A 10 -10.63 0.34 -14.97
C GLN A 10 -10.33 0.02 -13.49
N LEU A 11 -11.07 -0.91 -12.90
CA LEU A 11 -10.84 -1.36 -11.54
C LEU A 11 -9.49 -2.10 -11.40
N ASP A 12 -9.17 -2.95 -12.37
CA ASP A 12 -7.90 -3.69 -12.39
C ASP A 12 -6.70 -2.74 -12.58
N THR A 13 -6.86 -1.71 -13.41
CA THR A 13 -5.87 -0.64 -13.58
C THR A 13 -5.64 0.14 -12.28
N LEU A 14 -6.73 0.48 -11.58
CA LEU A 14 -6.65 1.15 -10.28
C LEU A 14 -5.93 0.29 -9.25
N HIS A 15 -6.25 -1.00 -9.19
CA HIS A 15 -5.62 -1.95 -8.29
C HIS A 15 -4.11 -2.06 -8.55
N ALA A 16 -3.71 -2.28 -9.80
CA ALA A 16 -2.30 -2.38 -10.17
C ALA A 16 -1.53 -1.08 -9.87
N SER A 17 -2.15 0.08 -10.16
CA SER A 17 -1.56 1.39 -9.89
C SER A 17 -1.39 1.65 -8.40
N ALA A 18 -2.39 1.29 -7.59
CA ALA A 18 -2.29 1.39 -6.13
C ALA A 18 -1.17 0.51 -5.58
N LEU A 19 -1.03 -0.72 -6.08
CA LEU A 19 0.04 -1.62 -5.66
C LEU A 19 1.43 -1.06 -6.02
N GLN A 20 1.60 -0.51 -7.22
CA GLN A 20 2.85 0.15 -7.61
C GLN A 20 3.23 1.32 -6.68
N ILE A 21 2.26 2.08 -6.18
CA ILE A 21 2.50 3.13 -5.18
C ILE A 21 2.95 2.49 -3.86
N LEU A 22 2.26 1.45 -3.39
CA LEU A 22 2.59 0.78 -2.13
C LEU A 22 3.97 0.10 -2.15
N GLU A 23 4.37 -0.46 -3.27
CA GLU A 23 5.65 -1.14 -3.47
C GLU A 23 6.81 -0.14 -3.63
N ASN A 24 6.63 0.92 -4.43
CA ASN A 24 7.75 1.79 -4.83
C ASN A 24 7.85 3.07 -4.00
N VAL A 25 6.71 3.68 -3.67
CA VAL A 25 6.64 4.92 -2.88
C VAL A 25 6.48 4.60 -1.41
N GLY A 26 5.55 3.70 -1.07
CA GLY A 26 5.22 3.31 0.28
C GLY A 26 4.32 4.32 1.01
N VAL A 27 4.05 4.02 2.28
CA VAL A 27 3.19 4.82 3.15
C VAL A 27 3.96 5.23 4.41
N LYS A 28 3.78 6.48 4.85
CA LYS A 28 4.37 6.99 6.10
C LYS A 28 3.61 6.41 7.30
N VAL A 29 4.31 5.70 8.18
CA VAL A 29 3.74 5.12 9.42
C VAL A 29 4.46 5.71 10.61
N THR A 30 3.78 6.52 11.42
CA THR A 30 4.45 7.44 12.36
C THR A 30 4.76 6.83 13.73
N THR A 31 4.06 5.77 14.13
CA THR A 31 4.22 5.10 15.43
C THR A 31 5.19 3.92 15.33
N LYS A 32 5.97 3.69 16.39
CA LYS A 32 6.98 2.62 16.41
C LYS A 32 6.32 1.24 16.44
N GLU A 33 5.19 1.15 17.13
CA GLU A 33 4.42 -0.07 17.30
C GLU A 33 3.89 -0.56 15.94
N ALA A 34 3.34 0.35 15.13
CA ALA A 34 2.86 -0.01 13.80
C ALA A 34 3.99 -0.38 12.84
N LEU A 35 5.12 0.34 12.86
CA LEU A 35 6.31 -0.02 12.08
C LEU A 35 6.78 -1.46 12.41
N LYS A 36 6.78 -1.84 13.70
CA LYS A 36 7.14 -3.19 14.14
C LYS A 36 6.16 -4.25 13.61
N VAL A 37 4.85 -3.95 13.60
CA VAL A 37 3.84 -4.86 13.04
C VAL A 37 4.11 -5.11 11.56
N PHE A 38 4.33 -4.06 10.77
CA PHE A 38 4.64 -4.20 9.34
C PHE A 38 5.94 -4.96 9.07
N SER A 39 7.00 -4.65 9.80
CA SER A 39 8.28 -5.38 9.69
C SER A 39 8.11 -6.86 10.01
N SER A 40 7.34 -7.19 11.05
CA SER A 40 7.08 -8.59 11.45
C SER A 40 6.19 -9.33 10.45
N ALA A 41 5.39 -8.61 9.66
CA ALA A 41 4.55 -9.16 8.59
C ALA A 41 5.30 -9.34 7.25
N GLY A 42 6.59 -8.97 7.18
CA GLY A 42 7.43 -9.12 6.00
C GLY A 42 7.49 -7.90 5.08
N SER A 43 6.87 -6.78 5.46
CA SER A 43 7.00 -5.52 4.71
C SER A 43 8.40 -4.94 4.84
N TYR A 44 8.83 -4.21 3.80
CA TYR A 44 10.05 -3.41 3.88
C TYR A 44 9.78 -2.14 4.69
N VAL A 45 10.56 -1.94 5.76
CA VAL A 45 10.39 -0.80 6.67
C VAL A 45 11.67 0.01 6.75
N ASP A 46 11.61 1.27 6.32
CA ASP A 46 12.64 2.26 6.61
C ASP A 46 12.27 3.01 7.90
N GLU A 47 12.90 2.63 9.00
CA GLU A 47 12.64 3.24 10.32
C GLU A 47 13.06 4.71 10.41
N LYS A 48 14.08 5.13 9.64
CA LYS A 48 14.60 6.50 9.66
C LYS A 48 13.59 7.43 9.00
N SER A 49 13.16 7.08 7.79
CA SER A 49 12.16 7.87 7.06
C SER A 49 10.73 7.54 7.48
N LYS A 50 10.52 6.48 8.27
CA LYS A 50 9.21 5.96 8.68
C LYS A 50 8.31 5.58 7.51
N ILE A 51 8.90 5.05 6.44
CA ILE A 51 8.17 4.60 5.24
C ILE A 51 8.09 3.07 5.25
N VAL A 52 6.89 2.55 5.01
CA VAL A 52 6.61 1.13 4.83
C VAL A 52 6.26 0.89 3.37
N LYS A 53 6.88 -0.14 2.78
CA LYS A 53 6.57 -0.65 1.44
C LYS A 53 6.16 -2.11 1.55
N ILE A 54 5.14 -2.51 0.82
CA ILE A 54 4.52 -3.84 0.90
C ILE A 54 4.96 -4.66 -0.30
#